data_AF-A0AA96RHM3-F1
#
_entry.id   AF-A0AA96RHM3-F1
#
_cell.length_a   1.000
_cell.length_b   1.000
_cell.length_c   1.000
_cell.angle_alpha   90.00
_cell.angle_beta   90.00
_cell.angle_gamma   90.00
#
_symmetry.space_group_name_H-M   'P 1'
#
loop_
_entity.id
_entity.type
_entity.pdbx_description
1 polymer ?
#
loop_
_entity_poly.entity_id
_entity_poly.type
_entity_poly.pdbx_seq_one_letter_code
_entity_poly.pdbx_strand_id
1 'polypeptide(L)' 'MRTELQIKRKRNELLQQTKDLQTRLADVMEDGEAERLKRRLEETEGMILLLDWVLNEPIGSYHA' A
#
# COMPACT_ATOMS: atom_id res chain seq x y z
N MET A 1 -9.20 13.48 -10.74
CA MET A 1 -8.03 12.66 -10.34
C MET A 1 -7.44 13.24 -9.07
N ARG A 2 -6.89 12.40 -8.18
CA ARG A 2 -6.04 12.88 -7.07
C ARG A 2 -4.77 13.50 -7.67
N THR A 3 -4.22 14.53 -7.04
CA THR A 3 -2.92 15.09 -7.46
C THR A 3 -1.79 14.12 -7.15
N GLU A 4 -0.66 14.24 -7.84
CA GLU A 4 0.55 13.46 -7.57
C GLU A 4 0.95 13.55 -6.08
N LEU A 5 0.84 14.73 -5.47
CA LEU A 5 1.11 14.93 -4.05
C LEU A 5 0.15 14.14 -3.15
N GLN A 6 -1.14 14.06 -3.51
CA GLN A 6 -2.12 13.27 -2.78
C GLN A 6 -1.83 11.76 -2.90
N ILE A 7 -1.38 11.30 -4.07
CA ILE A 7 -0.99 9.91 -4.31
C ILE A 7 0.26 9.56 -3.50
N LYS A 8 1.29 10.41 -3.51
CA LYS A 8 2.51 10.24 -2.71
C LYS A 8 2.24 10.20 -1.21
N ARG A 9 1.39 11.11 -0.70
CA ARG A 9 0.96 11.09 0.72
C ARG A 9 0.27 9.78 1.05
N LYS A 10 -0.67 9.34 0.22
CA LYS A 10 -1.40 8.10 0.48
C LYS A 10 -0.49 6.88 0.45
N ARG A 11 0.46 6.83 -0.49
CA ARG A 11 1.48 5.79 -0.56
C ARG A 11 2.31 5.71 0.73
N ASN A 12 2.77 6.85 1.24
CA ASN A 12 3.55 6.90 2.48
C ASN A 12 2.76 6.43 3.70
N GLU A 13 1.47 6.79 3.79
CA GLU A 13 0.58 6.26 4.84
C GLU A 13 0.49 4.73 4.77
N LEU A 14 0.28 4.18 3.56
CA LEU A 14 0.17 2.73 3.38
C LEU A 14 1.50 2.03 3.70
N LEU A 15 2.65 2.60 3.35
CA LEU A 15 3.96 2.07 3.74
C LEU A 15 4.15 2.02 5.25
N GLN A 16 3.65 3.02 5.99
CA GLN A 16 3.69 2.97 7.44
C GLN A 16 2.78 1.86 7.97
N GLN A 17 1.57 1.72 7.42
CA GLN A 17 0.65 0.64 7.78
C GLN A 17 1.26 -0.75 7.53
N THR A 18 1.98 -0.94 6.42
CA THR A 18 2.71 -2.18 6.12
C THR A 18 3.73 -2.51 7.23
N LYS A 19 4.53 -1.52 7.68
CA LYS A 19 5.50 -1.73 8.77
C LYS A 19 4.83 -2.10 10.08
N ASP A 20 3.72 -1.44 10.40
CA ASP A 20 2.96 -1.70 11.63
C ASP A 20 2.35 -3.12 11.59
N LEU A 21 1.80 -3.53 10.43
CA LEU A 21 1.26 -4.88 10.23
C LEU A 21 2.34 -5.97 10.31
N GLN A 22 3.51 -5.72 9.72
CA GLN A 22 4.65 -6.65 9.80
C GLN A 22 5.16 -6.80 11.24
N THR A 23 5.23 -5.69 11.99
CA THR A 23 5.61 -5.72 13.41
C THR A 23 4.62 -6.55 14.22
N ARG A 24 3.31 -6.30 14.04
CA ARG A 24 2.26 -7.08 14.71
C ARG A 24 2.28 -8.56 14.32
N LEU A 25 2.57 -8.88 13.06
CA LEU A 25 2.67 -10.25 12.59
C LEU A 25 3.85 -10.98 13.22
N ALA A 26 4.97 -10.29 13.46
CA ALA A 26 6.14 -10.87 14.13
C ALA A 26 5.87 -11.23 15.61
N ASP A 27 4.98 -10.48 16.27
CA ASP A 27 4.62 -10.69 17.68
C ASP A 27 3.43 -11.64 17.87
N VAL A 28 2.76 -12.07 16.80
CA VAL A 28 1.54 -12.87 16.87
C VAL A 28 1.87 -14.35 17.11
N MET A 29 1.21 -14.94 18.10
CA MET A 29 1.38 -16.37 18.44
C MET A 29 0.19 -17.23 17.99
N GLU A 30 -0.94 -16.60 17.64
CA GLU A 30 -2.15 -17.30 17.21
C GLU A 30 -2.24 -17.35 15.68
N ASP A 31 -2.25 -18.55 15.12
CA ASP A 31 -2.31 -18.79 13.67
C ASP A 31 -3.51 -18.09 13.00
N GLY A 32 -4.66 -18.04 13.68
CA GLY A 32 -5.87 -17.39 13.18
C GLY A 32 -5.73 -15.87 13.05
N GLU A 33 -5.00 -15.22 13.95
CA GLU A 33 -4.70 -13.79 13.87
C GLU A 33 -3.58 -13.53 12.85
N ALA A 34 -2.58 -14.40 12.77
CA ALA A 34 -1.51 -14.35 11.77
C ALA A 34 -2.07 -14.31 10.35
N GLU A 35 -2.98 -15.23 10.02
CA GLU A 35 -3.58 -15.29 8.67
C GLU A 35 -4.44 -14.07 8.34
N ARG A 36 -5.08 -13.44 9.33
CA ARG A 36 -5.81 -12.18 9.13
C ARG A 36 -4.86 -11.02 8.87
N LEU A 37 -3.76 -10.93 9.63
CA LEU A 37 -2.74 -9.90 9.46
C LEU A 37 -2.01 -10.04 8.11
N LYS A 38 -1.70 -11.26 7.68
CA LYS A 38 -1.12 -11.54 6.36
C LYS A 38 -2.02 -11.09 5.22
N ARG A 39 -3.31 -11.46 5.23
CA ARG A 39 -4.26 -10.97 4.21
C ARG A 39 -4.33 -9.45 4.17
N ARG A 40 -4.34 -8.82 5.35
CA ARG A 40 -4.39 -7.35 5.43
C ARG A 40 -3.10 -6.70 4.90
N LEU A 41 -1.96 -7.35 5.11
CA LEU A 41 -0.68 -6.96 4.57
C LEU A 41 -0.68 -7.04 3.04
N GLU A 42 -1.10 -8.16 2.48
CA GLU A 42 -1.21 -8.39 1.03
C GLU A 42 -2.13 -7.36 0.34
N GLU A 43 -3.29 -7.07 0.93
CA GLU A 43 -4.20 -6.03 0.43
C GLU A 43 -3.52 -4.65 0.39
N THR A 44 -2.77 -4.32 1.43
CA THR A 44 -2.09 -3.03 1.58
C THR A 44 -0.93 -2.90 0.59
N GLU A 45 -0.16 -3.97 0.40
CA GLU A 45 0.92 -4.05 -0.59
C GLU A 45 0.37 -3.93 -2.02
N GLY A 46 -0.77 -4.56 -2.32
CA GLY A 46 -1.46 -4.39 -3.60
C GLY A 46 -1.90 -2.95 -3.86
N MET A 47 -2.39 -2.24 -2.83
CA MET A 47 -2.73 -0.81 -2.95
C MET A 47 -1.50 0.06 -3.19
N ILE A 48 -0.37 -0.23 -2.53
CA ILE A 48 0.89 0.49 -2.75
C ILE A 48 1.36 0.30 -4.19
N LEU A 49 1.34 -0.94 -4.70
CA LEU A 49 1.74 -1.26 -6.06
C LEU A 49 0.92 -0.48 -7.10
N LEU A 50 -0.40 -0.37 -6.89
CA LEU A 50 -1.26 0.43 -7.77
C LEU A 50 -0.89 1.92 -7.74
N LEU A 51 -0.65 2.49 -6.57
CA LEU A 51 -0.25 3.90 -6.47
C LEU A 51 1.14 4.14 -7.09
N ASP A 52 2.06 3.17 -6.95
CA ASP A 52 3.36 3.21 -7.62
C ASP A 52 3.22 3.16 -9.14
N TRP A 53 2.31 2.33 -9.66
CA TRP A 53 2.02 2.31 -11.07
C TRP A 53 1.50 3.67 -11.56
N VAL A 54 0.53 4.27 -10.86
CA VAL A 54 -0.02 5.59 -11.23
C VAL A 54 1.03 6.70 -11.17
N LEU A 55 1.97 6.67 -10.21
CA LEU A 55 3.04 7.66 -10.11
C LEU A 55 4.08 7.55 -11.24
N ASN A 56 4.22 6.36 -11.82
CA ASN A 56 5.20 6.08 -12.87
C ASN A 56 4.55 5.86 -14.25
N GLU A 57 3.23 6.03 -14.35
CA GLU A 57 2.51 5.93 -15.62
C GLU A 57 3.02 7.03 -16.57
N PRO A 58 3.39 6.68 -17.82
CA PRO A 58 3.83 7.69 -18.78
C PRO A 58 2.70 8.69 -18.99
N ILE A 59 3.00 9.98 -18.86
CA ILE A 59 2.05 11.07 -19.14
C ILE A 59 1.80 11.07 -20.65
N GLY A 60 0.88 10.23 -21.11
CA GLY A 60 0.36 10.25 -22.46
C GLY A 60 -0.55 11.46 -22.62
N SER A 61 -0.09 12.44 -23.38
CA SER A 61 -0.85 13.61 -23.81
C SER A 61 -2.10 13.21 -24.58
N TYR A 62 -3.21 12.96 -23.87
CA TYR A 62 -4.55 12.90 -24.49
C TYR A 62 -5.24 14.27 -24.51
N HIS A 63 -4.46 15.34 -24.32
CA HIS A 63 -4.86 16.76 -24.44
C HIS A 63 -3.71 17.56 -25.09
N ALA A 64 -3.18 17.07 -26.22
CA ALA A 64 -2.37 17.90 -27.12
C ALA A 64 -3.24 18.34 -28.30
#